data_AF-A0A5C8DIK6-F1
#
_entry.id   AF-A0A5C8DIK6-F1
#
_cell.length_a   1.000
_cell.length_b   1.000
_cell.length_c   1.000
_cell.angle_alpha   90.00
_cell.angle_beta   90.00
_cell.angle_gamma   90.00
#
_symmetry.space_group_name_H-M   'P 1'
#
loop_
_entity.id
_entity.type
_entity.pdbx_description
1 polymer ?
#
loop_
_entity_poly.entity_id
_entity_poly.type
_entity_poly.pdbx_seq_one_letter_code
_entity_poly.pdbx_strand_id
1 'polypeptide(L)'
;MEIELRKIYISHQFSEESLAFTANLYIDGRKIGYVSNDGKGGSTSYEADHPDDRPLLRAADEYCKTLPPWKLDDEVSVPMNLEYFIDRKIDEYATQEELKRFQRKMEKSMVAHIVFGVPGGDQFKSYPTNAPIAELLRHEAGQQSLSNEIKIVVVEFLKPGEQILNTNIPSTYLDLSKYKKEDQHQERKIQPQPRKGNPPRLT
;
A
#
# COMPACT_ATOMS: atom_id res chain seq x y z
N MET A 1 -30.84 10.19 5.05
CA MET A 1 -29.96 11.08 5.83
C MET A 1 -28.54 10.90 5.31
N GLU A 2 -27.83 11.99 5.08
CA GLU A 2 -26.44 12.00 4.63
C GLU A 2 -25.50 12.32 5.80
N ILE A 3 -24.50 11.47 6.02
CA ILE A 3 -23.53 11.62 7.12
C ILE A 3 -22.13 11.66 6.51
N GLU A 4 -21.38 12.71 6.79
CA GLU A 4 -20.05 12.94 6.24
C GLU A 4 -19.04 13.29 7.33
N LEU A 5 -17.78 12.89 7.08
CA LEU A 5 -16.63 13.30 7.87
C LEU A 5 -15.76 14.25 7.05
N ARG A 6 -15.39 15.39 7.62
CA ARG A 6 -14.56 16.40 6.94
C ARG A 6 -13.38 16.82 7.82
N LYS A 7 -12.28 17.21 7.16
CA LYS A 7 -10.99 17.55 7.79
C LYS A 7 -10.50 16.41 8.70
N ILE A 8 -10.47 15.20 8.16
CA ILE A 8 -9.98 14.01 8.87
C ILE A 8 -8.47 14.14 9.06
N TYR A 9 -8.02 14.00 10.31
CA TYR A 9 -6.62 13.92 10.68
C TYR A 9 -6.38 12.60 11.41
N ILE A 10 -5.44 11.80 10.91
CA ILE A 10 -5.04 10.51 11.50
C ILE A 10 -3.60 10.63 11.98
N SER A 11 -3.36 10.21 13.23
CA SER A 11 -2.04 10.22 13.85
C SER A 11 -1.52 8.81 14.08
N HIS A 12 -0.80 8.26 13.10
CA HIS A 12 -0.24 6.90 13.21
C HIS A 12 0.68 6.70 14.42
N GLN A 13 1.34 7.75 14.93
CA GLN A 13 2.21 7.65 16.11
C GLN A 13 1.44 7.38 17.42
N PHE A 14 0.14 7.73 17.47
CA PHE A 14 -0.72 7.53 18.63
C PHE A 14 -1.72 6.39 18.42
N SER A 15 -1.67 5.70 17.28
CA SER A 15 -2.49 4.53 17.00
C SER A 15 -1.80 3.28 17.56
N GLU A 16 -2.20 2.84 18.76
CA GLU A 16 -1.65 1.64 19.41
C GLU A 16 -2.46 0.40 19.07
N GLU A 17 -3.78 0.46 19.29
CA GLU A 17 -4.72 -0.63 19.01
C GLU A 17 -5.80 -0.21 18.00
N SER A 18 -6.23 1.05 18.04
CA SER A 18 -7.18 1.66 17.09
C SER A 18 -6.52 2.84 16.37
N LEU A 19 -7.16 3.35 15.31
CA LEU A 19 -6.68 4.58 14.68
C LEU A 19 -6.91 5.77 15.62
N ALA A 20 -5.84 6.49 15.99
CA ALA A 20 -5.97 7.79 16.62
C ALA A 20 -6.33 8.84 15.57
N PHE A 21 -7.49 9.48 15.70
CA PHE A 21 -7.96 10.45 14.72
C PHE A 21 -8.82 11.56 15.33
N THR A 22 -8.99 12.62 14.54
CA THR A 22 -10.01 13.65 14.73
C THR A 22 -10.68 13.97 13.40
N ALA A 23 -11.97 14.29 13.40
CA ALA A 23 -12.68 14.80 12.23
C ALA A 23 -13.88 15.65 12.64
N ASN A 24 -14.42 16.44 11.70
CA ASN A 24 -15.69 17.13 11.89
C ASN A 24 -16.82 16.26 11.34
N LEU A 25 -17.88 16.10 12.13
CA LEU A 25 -19.10 15.40 11.75
C LEU A 25 -20.08 16.38 11.10
N TYR A 26 -20.54 16.02 9.90
CA TYR A 26 -21.59 16.73 9.16
C TYR A 26 -22.78 15.80 8.95
N ILE A 27 -23.98 16.32 9.17
CA ILE A 27 -25.25 15.62 8.90
C ILE A 27 -26.08 16.52 7.98
N ASP A 28 -26.52 15.98 6.84
CA ASP A 28 -27.27 16.68 5.78
C ASP A 28 -26.62 18.04 5.42
N GLY A 29 -25.28 18.05 5.30
CA GLY A 29 -24.49 19.23 4.93
C GLY A 29 -24.21 20.24 6.07
N ARG A 30 -24.79 20.06 7.27
CA ARG A 30 -24.56 20.92 8.44
C ARG A 30 -23.50 20.33 9.36
N LYS A 31 -22.53 21.15 9.81
CA LYS A 31 -21.57 20.71 10.84
C LYS A 31 -22.30 20.55 12.17
N ILE A 32 -22.23 19.36 12.75
CA ILE A 32 -22.89 19.02 14.02
C ILE A 32 -21.91 18.92 15.18
N GLY A 33 -20.67 18.50 14.91
CA GLY A 33 -19.68 18.40 15.97
C GLY A 33 -18.35 17.86 15.51
N TYR A 34 -17.60 17.31 16.47
CA TYR A 34 -16.34 16.62 16.22
C TYR A 34 -16.43 15.16 16.67
N VAL A 35 -15.63 14.33 16.01
CA VAL A 35 -15.44 12.92 16.34
C VAL A 35 -13.96 12.67 16.58
N SER A 36 -13.63 11.80 17.52
CA SER A 36 -12.24 11.49 17.86
C SER A 36 -12.08 10.12 18.52
N ASN A 37 -10.92 9.52 18.30
CA ASN A 37 -10.45 8.34 19.01
C ASN A 37 -8.98 8.55 19.40
N ASP A 38 -8.57 8.09 20.58
CA ASP A 38 -7.22 8.29 21.11
C ASP A 38 -6.21 7.20 20.68
N GLY A 39 -6.69 6.15 20.01
CA GLY A 39 -5.89 5.07 19.45
C GLY A 39 -5.61 3.90 20.39
N LYS A 40 -6.19 3.87 21.59
CA LYS A 40 -5.91 2.85 22.61
C LYS A 40 -6.94 1.72 22.68
N GLY A 41 -7.69 1.51 21.59
CA GLY A 41 -8.71 0.46 21.52
C GLY A 41 -10.04 0.82 22.20
N GLY A 42 -10.21 2.08 22.61
CA GLY A 42 -11.47 2.59 23.15
C GLY A 42 -12.51 2.95 22.08
N SER A 43 -13.73 3.24 22.55
CA SER A 43 -14.82 3.72 21.70
C SER A 43 -14.52 5.07 21.06
N THR A 44 -15.05 5.26 19.85
CA THR A 44 -14.99 6.56 19.18
C THR A 44 -15.93 7.54 19.86
N SER A 45 -15.36 8.65 20.33
CA SER A 45 -16.12 9.74 20.94
C SER A 45 -16.70 10.64 19.85
N TYR A 46 -17.97 10.99 19.97
CA TYR A 46 -18.64 11.95 19.11
C TYR A 46 -19.64 12.76 19.92
N GLU A 47 -19.57 14.09 19.80
CA GLU A 47 -20.44 15.00 20.54
C GLU A 47 -20.93 16.13 19.63
N ALA A 48 -22.14 16.62 19.90
CA ALA A 48 -22.67 17.79 19.23
C ALA A 48 -22.04 19.07 19.82
N ASP A 49 -21.57 19.98 18.97
CA ASP A 49 -20.98 21.26 19.38
C ASP A 49 -22.02 22.13 20.12
N HIS A 50 -23.31 22.03 19.75
CA HIS A 50 -24.41 22.77 20.36
C HIS A 50 -25.53 21.83 20.88
N PRO A 51 -26.14 22.11 22.04
CA PRO A 51 -27.24 21.30 22.58
C PRO A 51 -28.41 21.11 21.62
N ASP A 52 -28.74 22.12 20.82
CA ASP A 52 -29.83 22.09 19.83
C ASP A 52 -29.60 21.07 18.70
N ASP A 53 -28.35 20.61 18.51
CA ASP A 53 -28.00 19.64 17.48
C ASP A 53 -28.01 18.19 17.99
N ARG A 54 -28.18 17.98 19.31
CA ARG A 54 -28.31 16.66 19.92
C ARG A 54 -29.47 15.82 19.36
N PRO A 55 -30.66 16.38 19.08
CA PRO A 55 -31.74 15.62 18.43
C PRO A 55 -31.34 15.11 17.04
N LEU A 56 -30.61 15.91 16.27
CA LEU A 56 -30.15 15.50 14.95
C LEU A 56 -29.06 14.42 15.04
N LEU A 57 -28.14 14.55 16.01
CA LEU A 57 -27.13 13.53 16.29
C LEU A 57 -27.78 12.18 16.68
N ARG A 58 -28.82 12.20 17.52
CA ARG A 58 -29.60 11.00 17.87
C ARG A 58 -30.33 10.43 16.67
N ALA A 59 -30.92 11.28 15.83
CA ALA A 59 -31.58 10.85 14.60
C ALA A 59 -30.58 10.17 13.63
N ALA A 60 -29.33 10.62 13.60
CA ALA A 60 -28.26 9.97 12.84
C ALA A 60 -27.89 8.59 13.39
N ASP A 61 -27.82 8.42 14.71
CA ASP A 61 -27.61 7.10 15.31
C ASP A 61 -28.76 6.13 15.03
N GLU A 62 -30.01 6.59 15.17
CA GLU A 62 -31.18 5.79 14.81
C GLU A 62 -31.22 5.46 13.31
N TYR A 63 -30.84 6.40 12.45
CA TYR A 63 -30.70 6.12 11.02
C TYR A 63 -29.62 5.07 10.75
N CYS A 64 -28.44 5.17 11.36
CA CYS A 64 -27.38 4.17 11.20
C CYS A 64 -27.83 2.77 11.65
N LYS A 65 -28.66 2.65 12.69
CA LYS A 65 -29.25 1.37 13.12
C LYS A 65 -30.19 0.73 12.09
N THR A 66 -30.73 1.51 11.15
CA THR A 66 -31.54 0.98 10.03
C THR A 66 -30.70 0.49 8.85
N LEU A 67 -29.41 0.82 8.81
CA LEU A 67 -28.52 0.36 7.74
C LEU A 67 -28.25 -1.14 7.87
N PRO A 68 -27.90 -1.82 6.76
CA PRO A 68 -27.52 -3.23 6.82
C PRO A 68 -26.39 -3.45 7.84
N PRO A 69 -26.47 -4.54 8.64
CA PRO A 69 -25.40 -4.88 9.56
C PRO A 69 -24.13 -5.16 8.75
N TRP A 70 -22.98 -4.89 9.37
CA TRP A 70 -21.71 -5.21 8.76
C TRP A 70 -21.39 -6.68 8.94
N LYS A 71 -21.10 -7.37 7.84
CA LYS A 71 -20.67 -8.76 7.86
C LYS A 71 -19.16 -8.81 8.09
N LEU A 72 -18.75 -9.39 9.22
CA LEU A 72 -17.34 -9.67 9.48
C LEU A 72 -16.92 -10.94 8.74
N ASP A 73 -17.80 -11.93 8.70
CA ASP A 73 -17.71 -13.16 7.91
C ASP A 73 -19.13 -13.65 7.54
N ASP A 74 -19.24 -14.88 7.01
CA ASP A 74 -20.53 -15.45 6.59
C ASP A 74 -21.49 -15.74 7.77
N GLU A 75 -20.98 -15.84 9.01
CA GLU A 75 -21.73 -16.24 10.21
C GLU A 75 -21.86 -15.10 11.24
N VAL A 76 -20.97 -14.11 11.20
CA VAL A 76 -20.86 -13.02 12.17
C VAL A 76 -21.20 -11.69 11.51
N SER A 77 -22.23 -11.04 12.04
CA SER A 77 -22.59 -9.68 11.66
C SER A 77 -22.71 -8.77 12.87
N VAL A 78 -22.26 -7.54 12.71
CA VAL A 78 -22.30 -6.48 13.72
C VAL A 78 -23.40 -5.50 13.34
N PRO A 79 -24.38 -5.22 14.22
CA PRO A 79 -25.40 -4.22 13.94
C PRO A 79 -24.74 -2.85 13.76
N MET A 80 -25.20 -2.11 12.76
CA MET A 80 -24.68 -0.78 12.48
C MET A 80 -25.19 0.21 13.53
N ASN A 81 -24.35 1.16 13.92
CA ASN A 81 -24.70 2.34 14.72
C ASN A 81 -23.85 3.53 14.24
N LEU A 82 -24.02 4.72 14.82
CA LEU A 82 -23.28 5.89 14.35
C LEU A 82 -21.76 5.74 14.55
N GLU A 83 -21.34 5.21 15.69
CA GLU A 83 -19.93 4.96 16.03
C GLU A 83 -19.26 4.09 14.96
N TYR A 84 -19.84 2.93 14.68
CA TYR A 84 -19.31 1.97 13.73
C TYR A 84 -19.33 2.51 12.29
N PHE A 85 -20.35 3.31 11.94
CA PHE A 85 -20.38 4.01 10.66
C PHE A 85 -19.21 5.00 10.53
N ILE A 86 -18.91 5.76 11.58
CA ILE A 86 -17.78 6.70 11.63
C ILE A 86 -16.46 5.94 11.48
N ASP A 87 -16.25 4.90 12.29
CA ASP A 87 -15.01 4.11 12.27
C ASP A 87 -14.73 3.55 10.89
N ARG A 88 -15.75 2.99 10.23
CA ARG A 88 -15.62 2.49 8.85
C ARG A 88 -15.26 3.59 7.85
N LYS A 89 -15.81 4.80 8.01
CA LYS A 89 -15.44 5.94 7.15
C LYS A 89 -14.00 6.37 7.37
N ILE A 90 -13.51 6.28 8.60
CA ILE A 90 -12.10 6.53 8.93
C ILE A 90 -11.21 5.46 8.31
N ASP A 91 -11.56 4.18 8.42
CA ASP A 91 -10.80 3.07 7.83
C ASP A 91 -10.73 3.15 6.30
N GLU A 92 -11.86 3.45 5.66
CA GLU A 92 -11.94 3.69 4.20
C GLU A 92 -11.02 4.85 3.81
N TYR A 93 -11.04 5.95 4.56
CA TYR A 93 -10.18 7.10 4.32
C TYR A 93 -8.69 6.77 4.53
N ALA A 94 -8.35 6.07 5.62
CA ALA A 94 -6.98 5.66 5.94
C ALA A 94 -6.40 4.78 4.83
N THR A 95 -7.15 3.77 4.39
CA THR A 95 -6.78 2.86 3.30
C THR A 95 -6.52 3.63 2.01
N GLN A 96 -7.38 4.58 1.66
CA GLN A 96 -7.20 5.42 0.47
C GLN A 96 -5.96 6.32 0.56
N GLU A 97 -5.68 6.89 1.74
CA GLU A 97 -4.49 7.71 1.95
C GLU A 97 -3.20 6.88 1.87
N GLU A 98 -3.19 5.67 2.42
CA GLU A 98 -2.07 4.73 2.28
C GLU A 98 -1.81 4.34 0.83
N LEU A 99 -2.87 4.01 0.07
CA LEU A 99 -2.76 3.70 -1.35
C LEU A 99 -2.19 4.88 -2.15
N LYS A 100 -2.66 6.11 -1.89
CA LYS A 100 -2.13 7.32 -2.53
C LYS A 100 -0.66 7.56 -2.16
N ARG A 101 -0.28 7.38 -0.89
CA ARG A 101 1.12 7.53 -0.43
C ARG A 101 2.01 6.49 -1.10
N PHE A 102 1.57 5.24 -1.16
CA PHE A 102 2.25 4.16 -1.84
C PHE A 102 2.45 4.49 -3.33
N GLN A 103 1.39 4.91 -4.02
CA GLN A 103 1.44 5.27 -5.44
C GLN A 103 2.40 6.43 -5.70
N ARG A 104 2.33 7.51 -4.91
CA ARG A 104 3.27 8.65 -5.01
C ARG A 104 4.73 8.22 -4.80
N LYS A 105 4.98 7.34 -3.82
CA LYS A 105 6.33 6.81 -3.56
C LYS A 105 6.81 6.00 -4.75
N MET A 106 5.95 5.16 -5.31
CA MET A 106 6.24 4.33 -6.48
C MET A 106 6.55 5.20 -7.70
N GLU A 107 5.69 6.17 -8.03
CA GLU A 107 5.87 7.12 -9.14
C GLU A 107 7.17 7.92 -9.01
N LYS A 108 7.51 8.38 -7.79
CA LYS A 108 8.78 9.06 -7.53
C LYS A 108 9.97 8.14 -7.83
N SER A 109 9.91 6.87 -7.43
CA SER A 109 10.96 5.90 -7.76
C SER A 109 11.07 5.65 -9.26
N MET A 110 9.96 5.62 -10.01
CA MET A 110 9.97 5.39 -11.46
C MET A 110 10.82 6.42 -12.23
N VAL A 111 11.08 7.61 -11.68
CA VAL A 111 11.88 8.64 -12.35
C VAL A 111 13.30 8.16 -12.69
N ALA A 112 13.93 7.41 -11.79
CA ALA A 112 15.33 6.99 -11.93
C ALA A 112 15.57 5.52 -11.52
N HIS A 113 14.50 4.74 -11.41
CA HIS A 113 14.58 3.32 -11.04
C HIS A 113 13.62 2.50 -11.91
N ILE A 114 14.02 1.26 -12.19
CA ILE A 114 13.15 0.21 -12.68
C ILE A 114 12.42 -0.36 -11.45
N VAL A 115 11.12 -0.10 -11.38
CA VAL A 115 10.21 -0.50 -10.32
C VAL A 115 9.49 -1.79 -10.73
N PHE A 116 9.44 -2.78 -9.84
CA PHE A 116 8.83 -4.08 -10.12
C PHE A 116 8.18 -4.71 -8.88
N GLY A 117 7.13 -5.49 -9.09
CA GLY A 117 6.35 -6.11 -8.03
C GLY A 117 5.09 -6.78 -8.58
N VAL A 118 4.22 -7.26 -7.70
CA VAL A 118 2.91 -7.81 -8.10
C VAL A 118 2.00 -6.65 -8.52
N PRO A 119 1.40 -6.68 -9.72
CA PRO A 119 0.44 -5.65 -10.12
C PRO A 119 -0.72 -5.54 -9.13
N GLY A 120 -1.01 -4.33 -8.67
CA GLY A 120 -2.03 -4.09 -7.64
C GLY A 120 -1.63 -4.52 -6.22
N GLY A 121 -0.39 -4.95 -6.01
CA GLY A 121 0.15 -5.22 -4.69
C GLY A 121 0.42 -3.95 -3.88
N ASP A 122 0.64 -4.13 -2.58
CA ASP A 122 0.94 -3.09 -1.59
C ASP A 122 2.46 -2.85 -1.41
N GLN A 123 3.28 -3.55 -2.18
CA GLN A 123 4.74 -3.49 -2.12
C GLN A 123 5.35 -3.46 -3.51
N PHE A 124 6.48 -2.76 -3.63
CA PHE A 124 7.32 -2.76 -4.82
C PHE A 124 8.79 -2.81 -4.46
N LYS A 125 9.59 -3.34 -5.38
CA LYS A 125 11.05 -3.28 -5.38
C LYS A 125 11.50 -2.29 -6.46
N SER A 126 12.72 -1.78 -6.31
CA SER A 126 13.28 -0.83 -7.28
C SER A 126 14.76 -1.11 -7.52
N TYR A 127 15.17 -1.08 -8.78
CA TYR A 127 16.56 -1.16 -9.20
C TYR A 127 16.98 0.20 -9.78
N PRO A 128 18.01 0.87 -9.22
CA PRO A 128 18.43 2.19 -9.68
C PRO A 128 18.99 2.12 -11.10
N THR A 129 18.67 3.13 -11.92
CA THR A 129 19.27 3.32 -13.25
C THR A 129 20.42 4.31 -13.18
N ASN A 130 21.32 4.29 -14.17
CA ASN A 130 22.51 5.17 -14.16
C ASN A 130 22.20 6.66 -14.39
N ALA A 131 21.01 6.99 -14.91
CA ALA A 131 20.47 8.34 -15.06
C ALA A 131 18.94 8.27 -15.05
N PRO A 132 18.20 9.40 -14.92
CA PRO A 132 16.75 9.40 -15.02
C PRO A 132 16.24 8.72 -16.31
N ILE A 133 15.15 7.96 -16.22
CA ILE A 133 14.63 7.18 -17.35
C ILE A 133 14.33 8.08 -18.55
N ALA A 134 13.75 9.26 -18.31
CA ALA A 134 13.47 10.23 -19.37
C ALA A 134 14.75 10.69 -20.10
N GLU A 135 15.89 10.77 -19.39
CA GLU A 135 17.17 11.13 -19.98
C GLU A 135 17.77 9.97 -20.79
N LEU A 136 17.73 8.76 -20.25
CA LEU A 136 18.19 7.55 -20.94
C LEU A 136 17.47 7.35 -22.28
N LEU A 137 16.17 7.66 -22.33
CA LEU A 137 15.38 7.50 -23.55
C LEU A 137 15.72 8.51 -24.66
N ARG A 138 16.47 9.58 -24.39
CA ARG A 138 16.80 10.64 -25.39
C ARG A 138 17.84 10.22 -26.42
N HIS A 139 18.71 9.27 -26.10
CA HIS A 139 19.84 8.89 -26.95
C HIS A 139 20.00 7.36 -27.01
N GLU A 140 20.49 6.84 -28.14
CA GLU A 140 20.62 5.40 -28.36
C GLU A 140 21.47 4.69 -27.29
N ALA A 141 22.58 5.31 -26.86
CA ALA A 141 23.44 4.77 -25.81
C ALA A 141 22.69 4.61 -24.46
N GLY A 142 21.83 5.58 -24.12
CA GLY A 142 21.00 5.53 -22.92
C GLY A 142 19.92 4.46 -23.01
N GLN A 143 19.29 4.32 -24.18
CA GLN A 143 18.31 3.26 -24.44
C GLN A 143 18.93 1.86 -24.35
N GLN A 144 20.18 1.69 -24.80
CA GLN A 144 20.91 0.44 -24.66
C GLN A 144 21.25 0.15 -23.19
N SER A 145 21.68 1.16 -22.43
CA SER A 145 21.92 1.03 -20.98
C SER A 145 20.65 0.58 -20.24
N LEU A 146 19.53 1.27 -20.50
CA LEU A 146 18.24 0.94 -19.90
C LEU A 146 17.80 -0.49 -20.26
N SER A 147 18.01 -0.92 -21.51
CA SER A 147 17.69 -2.28 -21.95
C SER A 147 18.51 -3.35 -21.22
N ASN A 148 19.79 -3.06 -20.93
CA ASN A 148 20.65 -3.95 -20.16
C ASN A 148 20.23 -4.03 -18.69
N GLU A 149 19.90 -2.89 -18.08
CA GLU A 149 19.40 -2.82 -16.70
C GLU A 149 18.05 -3.54 -16.55
N ILE A 150 17.13 -3.38 -17.51
CA ILE A 150 15.87 -4.15 -17.55
C ILE A 150 16.16 -5.64 -17.62
N LYS A 151 17.09 -6.08 -18.48
CA LYS A 151 17.46 -7.50 -18.58
C LYS A 151 17.95 -8.05 -17.23
N ILE A 152 18.78 -7.30 -16.52
CA ILE A 152 19.25 -7.67 -15.17
C ILE A 152 18.05 -7.86 -14.23
N VAL A 153 17.14 -6.89 -14.15
CA VAL A 153 15.94 -6.97 -13.30
C VAL A 153 15.11 -8.22 -13.61
N VAL A 154 14.85 -8.48 -14.90
CA VAL A 154 14.01 -9.59 -15.35
C VAL A 154 14.62 -10.94 -15.06
N VAL A 155 15.94 -11.09 -15.22
CA VAL A 155 16.64 -12.36 -15.06
C VAL A 155 16.99 -12.65 -13.60
N GLU A 156 17.42 -11.64 -12.84
CA GLU A 156 17.99 -11.85 -11.51
C GLU A 156 17.02 -11.54 -10.36
N PHE A 157 16.06 -10.62 -10.55
CA PHE A 157 15.27 -10.07 -9.45
C PHE A 157 13.76 -10.32 -9.53
N LEU A 158 13.23 -10.52 -10.73
CA LEU A 158 11.81 -10.71 -10.97
C LEU A 158 11.37 -12.11 -10.57
N LYS A 159 10.41 -12.20 -9.64
CA LYS A 159 9.83 -13.47 -9.18
C LYS A 159 8.57 -13.84 -9.98
N PRO A 160 8.13 -15.12 -9.95
CA PRO A 160 6.85 -15.51 -10.52
C PRO A 160 5.70 -14.63 -9.99
N GLY A 161 4.89 -14.08 -10.90
CA GLY A 161 3.78 -13.17 -10.57
C GLY A 161 4.15 -11.68 -10.52
N GLU A 162 5.43 -11.33 -10.50
CA GLU A 162 5.88 -9.93 -10.55
C GLU A 162 6.02 -9.42 -11.99
N GLN A 163 5.88 -8.09 -12.14
CA GLN A 163 6.03 -7.36 -13.39
C GLN A 163 6.79 -6.06 -13.14
N ILE A 164 7.40 -5.51 -14.19
CA ILE A 164 7.88 -4.12 -14.17
C ILE A 164 6.64 -3.21 -14.17
N LEU A 165 6.59 -2.29 -13.22
CA LEU A 165 5.45 -1.42 -12.95
C LEU A 165 5.62 -0.02 -13.55
N ASN A 166 6.80 0.30 -14.09
CA ASN A 166 7.08 1.60 -14.71
C ASN A 166 6.07 1.92 -15.82
N THR A 167 5.38 3.05 -15.68
CA THR A 167 4.50 3.60 -16.73
C THR A 167 5.25 4.56 -17.66
N ASN A 168 6.47 4.96 -17.30
CA ASN A 168 7.33 5.88 -18.05
C ASN A 168 8.37 5.19 -18.96
N ILE A 169 8.35 3.86 -19.03
CA ILE A 169 9.17 3.08 -19.97
C ILE A 169 8.26 2.61 -21.11
N PRO A 170 8.61 2.84 -22.39
CA PRO A 170 7.81 2.35 -23.51
C PRO A 170 7.66 0.82 -23.48
N SER A 171 6.46 0.33 -23.81
CA SER A 171 6.13 -1.10 -23.74
C SER A 171 7.03 -2.00 -24.60
N THR A 172 7.63 -1.46 -25.66
CA THR A 172 8.64 -2.14 -26.49
C THR A 172 9.84 -2.64 -25.67
N TYR A 173 10.19 -1.93 -24.59
CA TYR A 173 11.26 -2.34 -23.67
C TYR A 173 10.79 -3.34 -22.61
N LEU A 174 9.48 -3.39 -22.32
CA LEU A 174 8.88 -4.21 -21.26
C LEU A 174 8.44 -5.61 -21.71
N ASP A 175 8.58 -5.96 -22.99
CA ASP A 175 8.29 -7.32 -23.45
C ASP A 175 9.26 -8.33 -22.80
N LEU A 176 8.81 -8.97 -21.72
CA LEU A 176 9.61 -9.92 -20.95
C LEU A 176 9.88 -11.23 -21.71
N SER A 177 9.12 -11.53 -22.76
CA SER A 177 9.28 -12.76 -23.54
C SER A 177 10.63 -12.82 -24.25
N LYS A 178 11.21 -11.66 -24.59
CA LYS A 178 12.53 -11.55 -25.22
C LYS A 178 13.70 -11.88 -24.28
N TYR A 179 13.46 -11.94 -22.97
CA TYR A 179 14.46 -12.27 -21.96
C TYR A 179 14.25 -13.66 -21.32
N LYS A 180 13.11 -14.30 -21.59
CA LYS A 180 12.74 -15.62 -21.06
C LYS A 180 13.20 -16.78 -21.97
N LYS A 181 14.50 -16.94 -22.25
CA LYS A 181 15.18 -18.20 -22.69
C LYS A 181 16.68 -18.04 -22.35
N GLU A 182 17.37 -18.88 -21.58
CA GLU A 182 17.48 -20.35 -21.58
C GLU A 182 17.58 -20.91 -20.14
N ASP A 183 16.65 -21.77 -19.75
CA ASP A 183 16.77 -22.67 -18.60
C ASP A 183 17.09 -24.09 -19.11
N GLN A 184 18.13 -24.18 -19.97
CA GLN A 184 18.61 -25.46 -20.50
C GLN A 184 20.06 -25.70 -20.07
N HIS A 185 20.19 -26.61 -19.11
CA HIS A 185 21.38 -27.42 -18.80
C HIS A 185 22.62 -26.67 -18.29
N GLN A 186 22.76 -26.63 -16.97
CA GLN A 186 23.93 -27.21 -16.30
C GLN A 186 23.59 -27.52 -14.84
N GLU A 187 23.06 -28.72 -14.60
CA GLU A 187 23.32 -29.41 -13.34
C GLU A 187 24.85 -29.56 -13.24
N ARG A 188 25.52 -28.60 -12.59
CA ARG A 188 26.85 -28.86 -12.06
C ARG A 188 26.66 -29.88 -10.95
N LYS A 189 26.81 -31.16 -11.29
CA LYS A 189 27.10 -32.22 -10.34
C LYS A 189 28.30 -31.78 -9.51
N ILE A 190 28.05 -31.29 -8.31
CA ILE A 190 29.10 -31.06 -7.32
C ILE A 190 29.58 -32.46 -6.91
N GLN A 191 30.67 -32.93 -7.52
CA GLN A 191 31.44 -34.01 -6.93
C GLN A 191 32.07 -33.46 -5.64
N PRO A 192 31.80 -34.06 -4.46
CA PRO A 192 32.44 -33.61 -3.23
C PRO A 192 33.94 -33.90 -3.30
N GLN A 193 34.76 -32.86 -3.20
CA GLN A 193 36.21 -33.02 -3.04
C GLN A 193 36.55 -33.54 -1.64
N PRO A 194 37.53 -34.44 -1.48
CA PRO A 194 37.95 -34.94 -0.18
C PRO A 194 38.62 -33.85 0.64
N ARG A 195 38.24 -33.74 1.92
CA ARG A 195 38.85 -32.83 2.90
C ARG A 195 40.33 -33.18 3.07
N LYS A 196 41.24 -32.27 2.70
CA LYS A 196 42.66 -32.37 3.07
C LYS A 196 42.79 -32.17 4.58
N GLY A 197 43.25 -33.20 5.29
CA GLY A 197 43.58 -33.14 6.71
C GLY A 197 44.74 -32.17 6.97
N ASN A 198 44.65 -31.40 8.04
CA ASN A 198 45.75 -30.55 8.49
C ASN A 198 46.92 -31.42 8.97
N PRO A 199 48.17 -31.09 8.62
CA PRO A 199 49.33 -31.79 9.15
C PRO A 199 49.55 -31.42 10.64
N PRO A 200 50.14 -32.34 11.43
CA PRO A 200 50.37 -32.15 12.85
C PRO A 200 51.44 -31.07 13.10
N ARG A 201 51.20 -30.25 14.13
CA ARG A 201 52.15 -29.24 14.62
C ARG A 201 53.31 -29.95 15.32
N LEU A 202 54.53 -29.79 14.82
CA LEU A 202 55.76 -30.17 15.51
C LEU A 202 56.20 -29.04 16.44
N THR A 203 56.59 -29.44 17.66
CA THR A 203 57.19 -28.70 18.80
C THR A 203 56.35 -27.66 19.50
#